data_AF-A0A5J4E6H9-F1
#
_entry.id   AF-A0A5J4E6H9-F1
#
_cell.length_a   1.000
_cell.length_b   1.000
_cell.length_c   1.000
_cell.angle_alpha   90.00
_cell.angle_beta   90.00
_cell.angle_gamma   90.00
#
_symmetry.space_group_name_H-M   'P 1'
#
loop_
_entity.id
_entity.type
_entity.pdbx_description
1 polymer ?
#
loop_
_entity_poly.entity_id
_entity_poly.type
_entity_poly.pdbx_seq_one_letter_code
_entity_poly.pdbx_strand_id
1 'polypeptide(L)'
;MRLISVILGAESDKSRTQSSLSLLNYGYRYFETHRLYRANEVLKTARIWYGDQEQIAMGVESDIYITIPRGRYRDLQASMEIDSEINAPVAQGQEMGVVNVKLDDKIVVNESIVATHAVDDGGLWIKTLDSIKLMFK
;
A
#
# COMPACT_ATOMS: atom_id res chain seq x y z
N MET A 1 -5.97 9.30 -15.54
CA MET A 1 -7.20 8.73 -14.97
C MET A 1 -8.03 8.12 -16.08
N ARG A 2 -8.44 6.85 -15.92
CA ARG A 2 -9.35 6.15 -16.83
C ARG A 2 -10.66 5.90 -16.10
N LEU A 3 -11.78 6.27 -16.72
CA LEU A 3 -13.11 6.00 -16.21
C LEU A 3 -13.81 4.97 -17.09
N ILE A 4 -14.62 4.12 -16.49
CA ILE A 4 -15.48 3.16 -17.18
C ILE A 4 -16.91 3.45 -16.71
N SER A 5 -17.80 3.79 -17.64
CA SER A 5 -19.22 3.96 -17.36
C SER A 5 -20.01 2.80 -17.94
N VAL A 6 -20.98 2.30 -17.18
CA VAL A 6 -21.88 1.21 -17.59
C VAL A 6 -23.31 1.73 -17.43
N ILE A 7 -24.05 1.79 -18.54
CA ILE A 7 -25.47 2.17 -18.58
C ILE A 7 -26.26 0.99 -19.11
N LEU A 8 -27.26 0.54 -18.35
CA LEU A 8 -28.15 -0.56 -18.70
C LEU A 8 -29.58 -0.04 -18.84
N GLY A 9 -30.37 -0.66 -19.74
CA GLY A 9 -31.81 -0.38 -19.86
C GLY A 9 -32.17 1.01 -20.40
N ALA A 10 -31.30 1.65 -21.17
CA ALA A 10 -31.61 2.95 -21.77
C ALA A 10 -32.72 2.85 -22.83
N GLU A 11 -33.65 3.82 -22.83
CA GLU A 11 -34.81 3.88 -23.73
C GLU A 11 -34.44 3.99 -25.22
N SER A 12 -33.24 4.47 -25.52
CA SER A 12 -32.71 4.56 -26.89
C SER A 12 -31.18 4.62 -26.89
N ASP A 13 -30.58 4.36 -28.06
CA ASP A 13 -29.13 4.49 -28.25
C ASP A 13 -28.61 5.91 -28.00
N LYS A 14 -29.38 6.92 -28.41
CA LYS A 14 -29.06 8.34 -28.16
C LYS A 14 -29.06 8.65 -26.66
N SER A 15 -30.11 8.22 -25.95
CA SER A 15 -30.21 8.40 -24.49
C SER A 15 -29.06 7.69 -23.77
N ARG A 16 -28.72 6.45 -24.18
CA ARG A 16 -27.58 5.70 -23.65
C ARG A 16 -26.27 6.48 -23.79
N THR A 17 -25.99 6.97 -25.00
CA THR A 17 -24.77 7.71 -25.30
C THR A 17 -24.67 8.99 -24.47
N GLN A 18 -25.78 9.73 -24.37
CA GLN A 18 -25.83 10.98 -23.62
C GLN A 18 -25.65 10.76 -22.11
N SER A 19 -26.30 9.74 -21.54
CA SER A 19 -26.13 9.36 -20.13
C SER A 19 -24.71 8.90 -19.82
N SER A 20 -24.11 8.07 -20.68
CA SER A 20 -22.71 7.65 -20.53
C SER A 20 -21.76 8.84 -20.56
N LEU A 21 -21.96 9.79 -21.47
CA LEU A 21 -21.15 11.01 -21.56
C LEU A 21 -21.30 11.87 -20.30
N SER A 22 -22.53 12.05 -19.80
CA SER A 22 -22.82 12.81 -18.59
C SER A 22 -22.12 12.20 -17.36
N LEU A 23 -22.16 10.87 -17.18
CA LEU A 23 -21.46 10.19 -16.08
C LEU A 23 -19.94 10.34 -16.17
N LEU A 24 -19.36 10.18 -17.35
CA LEU A 24 -17.92 10.36 -17.55
C LEU A 24 -17.51 11.80 -17.26
N ASN A 25 -18.25 12.78 -17.78
CA ASN A 25 -18.01 14.20 -17.50
C ASN A 25 -18.09 14.52 -16.01
N TYR A 26 -19.07 13.95 -15.30
CA TYR A 26 -19.17 14.08 -13.85
C TYR A 26 -17.91 13.53 -13.16
N GLY A 27 -17.48 12.31 -13.48
CA GLY A 27 -16.28 11.70 -12.92
C GLY A 27 -15.02 12.54 -13.17
N TYR A 28 -14.80 13.00 -14.40
CA TYR A 28 -13.67 13.87 -14.75
C TYR A 28 -13.70 15.24 -14.08
N ARG A 29 -14.90 15.78 -13.79
CA ARG A 29 -15.06 17.09 -13.16
C ARG A 29 -14.76 17.04 -11.66
N TYR A 30 -15.28 16.02 -10.98
CA TYR A 30 -15.33 15.98 -9.51
C TYR A 30 -14.32 15.03 -8.86
N PHE A 31 -13.68 14.16 -9.62
CA PHE A 31 -12.70 13.21 -9.10
C PHE A 31 -11.35 13.36 -9.79
N GLU A 32 -10.31 12.98 -9.07
CA GLU A 32 -8.96 12.85 -9.59
C GLU A 32 -8.34 11.57 -9.07
N THR A 33 -7.41 11.01 -9.86
CA THR A 33 -6.68 9.80 -9.49
C THR A 33 -5.22 10.14 -9.29
N HIS A 34 -4.69 9.82 -8.12
CA HIS A 34 -3.28 9.98 -7.78
C HIS A 34 -2.64 8.62 -7.56
N ARG A 35 -1.37 8.49 -7.94
CA ARG A 35 -0.56 7.34 -7.51
C ARG A 35 0.02 7.68 -6.16
N LEU A 36 -0.32 6.89 -5.15
CA LEU A 36 0.12 7.12 -3.78
C LEU A 36 1.49 6.47 -3.53
N TYR A 37 1.66 5.23 -3.98
CA TYR A 37 2.91 4.47 -3.85
C TYR A 37 3.22 3.73 -5.16
N ARG A 38 4.49 3.59 -5.49
CA ARG A 38 4.94 2.76 -6.61
C ARG A 38 5.24 1.33 -6.16
N ALA A 39 5.07 0.38 -7.06
CA ALA A 39 5.55 -0.98 -6.91
C ALA A 39 7.03 -0.96 -6.53
N ASN A 40 7.40 -1.76 -5.53
CA ASN A 40 8.74 -1.89 -4.98
C ASN A 40 9.35 -0.60 -4.39
N GLU A 41 8.55 0.45 -4.20
CA GLU A 41 8.99 1.63 -3.45
C GLU A 41 9.18 1.26 -1.98
N VAL A 42 10.35 1.57 -1.43
CA VAL A 42 10.63 1.35 -0.01
C VAL A 42 9.84 2.36 0.81
N LEU A 43 8.83 1.87 1.53
CA LEU A 43 7.97 2.68 2.39
C LEU A 43 8.56 2.86 3.78
N LYS A 44 9.20 1.80 4.30
CA LYS A 44 9.80 1.81 5.63
C LYS A 44 10.91 0.77 5.72
N THR A 45 11.91 1.08 6.54
CA THR A 45 12.91 0.11 7.00
C THR A 45 12.66 -0.22 8.46
N ALA A 46 12.83 -1.48 8.83
CA ALA A 46 12.73 -1.94 10.20
C ALA A 46 13.91 -2.83 10.54
N ARG A 47 14.20 -2.95 11.84
CA ARG A 47 15.20 -3.90 12.32
C ARG A 47 14.67 -5.33 12.16
N ILE A 48 15.50 -6.19 11.59
CA ILE A 48 15.28 -7.64 11.57
C ILE A 48 16.25 -8.28 12.57
N TRP A 49 15.77 -9.27 13.30
CA TRP A 49 16.55 -10.03 14.28
C TRP A 49 16.96 -11.36 13.70
N TYR A 50 18.10 -11.88 14.17
CA TYR A 50 18.61 -13.19 13.80
C TYR A 50 18.97 -13.34 12.32
N GLY A 51 18.95 -12.25 11.54
CA GLY A 51 19.25 -12.23 10.11
C GLY A 51 20.72 -12.02 9.79
N ASP A 52 21.10 -12.31 8.55
CA ASP A 52 22.41 -11.94 8.01
C ASP A 52 22.53 -10.42 7.75
N GLN A 53 21.41 -9.72 7.75
CA GLN A 53 21.29 -8.26 7.75
C GLN A 53 20.67 -7.74 9.05
N GLU A 54 20.97 -6.49 9.41
CA GLU A 54 20.38 -5.86 10.61
C GLU A 54 19.06 -5.14 10.32
N GLN A 55 18.75 -4.86 9.05
CA GLN A 55 17.56 -4.15 8.64
C GLN A 55 16.92 -4.79 7.43
N ILE A 56 15.60 -4.73 7.36
CA ILE A 56 14.82 -5.13 6.19
C ILE A 56 14.04 -3.95 5.65
N ALA A 57 14.07 -3.80 4.33
CA ALA A 57 13.28 -2.80 3.63
C ALA A 57 11.93 -3.40 3.22
N MET A 58 10.87 -2.64 3.47
CA MET A 58 9.51 -3.05 3.18
C MET A 58 8.83 -2.03 2.28
N GLY A 59 7.99 -2.52 1.38
CA GLY A 59 7.33 -1.73 0.36
C GLY A 59 5.99 -2.33 -0.04
N VAL A 60 5.49 -1.94 -1.21
CA VAL A 60 4.26 -2.50 -1.78
C VAL A 60 4.61 -3.26 -3.06
N GLU A 61 3.92 -4.37 -3.33
CA GLU A 61 4.21 -5.21 -4.50
C GLU A 61 3.78 -4.53 -5.82
N SER A 62 2.70 -3.76 -5.78
CA SER A 62 2.12 -3.09 -6.94
C SER A 62 1.91 -1.58 -6.75
N ASP A 63 1.79 -0.84 -7.85
CA ASP A 63 1.42 0.58 -7.81
C ASP A 63 0.04 0.76 -7.15
N ILE A 64 -0.02 1.58 -6.10
CA ILE A 64 -1.26 1.91 -5.41
C ILE A 64 -1.80 3.23 -5.97
N TYR A 65 -2.98 3.15 -6.58
CA TYR A 65 -3.71 4.32 -7.07
C TYR A 65 -4.95 4.57 -6.22
N ILE A 66 -5.25 5.84 -5.99
CA ILE A 66 -6.46 6.26 -5.29
C ILE A 66 -7.26 7.22 -6.16
N THR A 67 -8.58 7.05 -6.16
CA THR A 67 -9.51 7.99 -6.80
C THR A 67 -10.34 8.66 -5.73
N ILE A 68 -10.20 9.98 -5.60
CA ILE A 68 -10.83 10.77 -4.53
C ILE A 68 -11.49 12.03 -5.09
N PRO A 69 -12.40 12.68 -4.34
CA PRO A 69 -12.94 13.96 -4.74
C PRO A 69 -11.84 14.99 -4.92
N ARG A 70 -11.98 15.79 -5.97
CA ARG A 70 -10.95 16.74 -6.41
C ARG A 70 -10.61 17.74 -5.31
N GLY A 71 -9.32 17.97 -5.09
CA GLY A 71 -8.84 18.92 -4.08
C GLY A 71 -8.77 18.37 -2.65
N ARG A 72 -9.19 17.12 -2.41
CA ARG A 72 -9.14 16.48 -1.09
C ARG A 72 -7.83 15.72 -0.83
N TYR A 73 -6.87 15.73 -1.76
CA TYR A 73 -5.62 14.96 -1.62
C TYR A 73 -4.83 15.30 -0.35
N ARG A 74 -4.86 16.56 0.09
CA ARG A 74 -4.16 17.01 1.30
C ARG A 74 -4.82 16.54 2.61
N ASP A 75 -6.05 16.05 2.54
CA ASP A 75 -6.81 15.61 3.71
C ASP A 75 -6.59 14.12 3.99
N LEU A 76 -5.81 13.43 3.15
CA LEU A 76 -5.48 12.02 3.33
C LEU A 76 -4.55 11.84 4.52
N GLN A 77 -4.84 10.82 5.32
CA GLN A 77 -4.03 10.40 6.44
C GLN A 77 -3.54 8.99 6.19
N ALA A 78 -2.21 8.82 6.05
CA ALA A 78 -1.59 7.52 5.91
C ALA A 78 -1.09 7.02 7.27
N SER A 79 -1.38 5.76 7.59
CA SER A 79 -0.88 5.05 8.75
C SER A 79 -0.38 3.67 8.33
N MET A 80 0.72 3.22 8.90
CA MET A 80 1.28 1.89 8.64
C MET A 80 1.26 1.09 9.92
N GLU A 81 0.69 -0.11 9.86
CA GLU A 81 0.72 -1.10 10.91
C GLU A 81 1.73 -2.16 10.48
N ILE A 82 2.81 -2.33 11.24
CA ILE A 82 3.91 -3.24 10.92
C ILE A 82 4.18 -4.08 12.15
N ASP A 83 4.58 -5.33 11.92
CA ASP A 83 4.95 -6.25 12.99
C ASP A 83 6.07 -5.66 13.85
N SER A 84 5.89 -5.74 15.17
CA SER A 84 6.82 -5.14 16.14
C SER A 84 8.17 -5.85 16.21
N GLU A 85 8.19 -7.13 15.84
CA GLU A 85 9.36 -7.99 15.89
C GLU A 85 9.44 -8.81 14.61
N ILE A 86 10.43 -8.49 13.78
CA ILE A 86 10.70 -9.18 12.53
C ILE A 86 11.90 -10.08 12.75
N ASN A 87 11.71 -11.38 12.56
CA ASN A 87 12.76 -12.39 12.73
C ASN A 87 13.09 -13.01 11.38
N ALA A 88 14.37 -13.26 11.12
CA ALA A 88 14.80 -14.05 9.97
C ALA A 88 14.46 -15.55 10.17
N PRO A 89 14.35 -16.34 9.07
CA PRO A 89 14.45 -15.91 7.67
C PRO A 89 13.16 -15.23 7.19
N VAL A 90 13.31 -14.25 6.28
CA VAL A 90 12.20 -13.56 5.60
C VAL A 90 12.36 -13.72 4.10
N ALA A 91 11.31 -14.17 3.42
CA ALA A 91 11.30 -14.27 1.96
C ALA A 91 10.98 -12.93 1.30
N GLN A 92 11.49 -12.69 0.10
CA GLN A 92 11.04 -11.56 -0.73
C GLN A 92 9.53 -11.70 -0.99
N GLY A 93 8.79 -10.59 -0.84
CA GLY A 93 7.33 -10.58 -1.00
C GLY A 93 6.55 -11.08 0.22
N GLN A 94 7.23 -11.48 1.30
CA GLN A 94 6.54 -11.83 2.55
C GLN A 94 5.82 -10.62 3.14
N GLU A 95 4.56 -10.79 3.52
CA GLU A 95 3.76 -9.77 4.19
C GLU A 95 4.27 -9.51 5.61
N MET A 96 4.46 -8.24 5.94
CA MET A 96 5.05 -7.75 7.20
C MET A 96 4.18 -6.69 7.90
N GLY A 97 3.01 -6.40 7.33
CA GLY A 97 2.13 -5.33 7.81
C GLY A 97 1.17 -4.84 6.74
N VAL A 98 0.52 -3.72 7.02
CA VAL A 98 -0.51 -3.11 6.18
C VAL A 98 -0.35 -1.59 6.16
N VAL A 99 -0.52 -0.99 4.98
CA VAL A 99 -0.69 0.45 4.83
C VAL A 99 -2.17 0.78 4.74
N ASN A 100 -2.62 1.64 5.65
CA ASN A 100 -3.98 2.17 5.69
C ASN A 100 -3.96 3.65 5.32
N VAL A 101 -4.82 4.05 4.40
CA VAL A 101 -4.99 5.46 4.03
C VAL A 101 -6.43 5.83 4.29
N LYS A 102 -6.64 6.92 5.03
CA LYS A 102 -7.96 7.40 5.41
C LYS A 102 -8.27 8.75 4.78
N LEU A 103 -9.54 8.94 4.43
CA LEU A 103 -10.13 10.23 4.07
C LEU A 103 -11.40 10.41 4.91
N ASP A 104 -11.48 11.48 5.71
CA ASP A 104 -12.61 11.74 6.62
C ASP A 104 -12.99 10.50 7.46
N ASP A 105 -11.98 9.90 8.12
CA ASP A 105 -12.06 8.68 8.95
C ASP A 105 -12.44 7.36 8.24
N LYS A 106 -12.68 7.40 6.93
CA LYS A 106 -12.93 6.19 6.13
C LYS A 106 -11.65 5.68 5.50
N ILE A 107 -11.37 4.40 5.68
CA ILE A 107 -10.26 3.73 5.01
C ILE A 107 -10.59 3.66 3.51
N VAL A 108 -9.76 4.31 2.70
CA VAL A 108 -9.85 4.35 1.23
C VAL A 108 -8.80 3.46 0.56
N VAL A 109 -7.73 3.09 1.29
CA VAL A 109 -6.72 2.10 0.88
C VAL A 109 -6.39 1.22 2.06
N ASN A 110 -6.32 -0.09 1.81
CA ASN A 110 -5.81 -1.09 2.72
C ASN A 110 -5.03 -2.09 1.87
N GLU A 111 -3.70 -2.01 1.93
CA GLU A 111 -2.81 -2.82 1.09
C GLU A 111 -1.68 -3.40 1.93
N SER A 112 -1.27 -4.61 1.62
CA SER A 112 -0.21 -5.31 2.36
C SER A 112 1.15 -4.67 2.09
N ILE A 113 1.93 -4.51 3.15
CA ILE A 113 3.33 -4.13 3.11
C ILE A 113 4.17 -5.41 3.08
N VAL A 114 5.03 -5.54 2.09
CA VAL A 114 5.83 -6.73 1.84
C VAL A 114 7.33 -6.45 1.92
N ALA A 115 8.12 -7.48 2.24
CA ALA A 115 9.58 -7.42 2.18
C ALA A 115 10.07 -7.22 0.73
N THR A 116 10.94 -6.24 0.49
CA THR A 116 11.44 -5.95 -0.87
C THR A 116 12.51 -6.93 -1.34
N HIS A 117 13.13 -7.65 -0.41
CA HIS A 117 14.18 -8.63 -0.64
C HIS A 117 14.13 -9.72 0.44
N ALA A 118 14.78 -10.86 0.16
CA ALA A 118 14.93 -11.93 1.14
C ALA A 118 16.07 -11.60 2.13
N VAL A 119 15.91 -12.03 3.38
CA VAL A 119 16.93 -11.98 4.43
C VAL A 119 17.05 -13.38 5.02
N ASP A 120 18.25 -13.93 4.95
CA ASP A 120 18.54 -15.27 5.43
C ASP A 120 18.94 -15.25 6.91
N ASP A 121 19.04 -16.44 7.49
CA ASP A 121 19.54 -16.62 8.85
C ASP A 121 20.97 -16.08 9.01
N GLY A 122 21.16 -15.26 10.04
CA GLY A 122 22.47 -14.81 10.49
C GLY A 122 23.29 -15.94 11.12
N GLY A 123 24.61 -15.79 11.11
CA GLY A 123 25.52 -16.73 11.78
C GLY A 123 25.28 -16.82 13.30
N LEU A 124 25.82 -17.87 13.94
CA LEU A 124 25.66 -18.13 15.39
C LEU A 124 26.04 -16.95 16.30
N TRP A 125 27.02 -16.14 15.89
CA TRP A 125 27.41 -14.93 16.61
C TRP A 125 26.34 -13.83 16.57
N ILE A 126 25.70 -13.63 15.42
CA ILE A 126 24.63 -12.64 15.28
C ILE A 126 23.43 -13.08 16.11
N LYS A 127 23.06 -14.36 16.01
CA LYS A 127 21.93 -14.93 16.75
C LYS A 127 22.09 -14.81 18.27
N THR A 128 23.29 -15.07 18.79
CA THR A 128 23.57 -14.96 20.23
C THR A 128 23.56 -13.50 20.72
N LEU A 129 24.16 -12.57 19.97
CA LEU A 129 24.14 -11.14 20.29
C LEU A 129 22.73 -10.56 20.25
N ASP A 130 21.92 -10.95 19.27
CA ASP A 130 20.55 -10.50 19.13
C ASP A 130 19.64 -11.02 20.25
N SER A 131 19.78 -12.31 20.63
CA SER A 131 19.09 -12.86 21.80
C SER A 131 19.42 -12.09 23.08
N ILE A 132 20.68 -11.70 23.29
CA ILE A 132 21.08 -10.91 24.45
C ILE A 132 20.44 -9.52 24.39
N LYS A 133 20.50 -8.83 23.24
CA LYS A 133 19.88 -7.50 23.08
C LYS A 133 18.36 -7.51 23.28
N LEU A 134 17.66 -8.56 22.82
CA LEU A 134 16.21 -8.72 23.03
C LEU A 134 15.86 -8.93 24.50
N MET A 135 16.66 -9.65 25.28
CA MET A 135 16.42 -9.87 26.72
C MET A 135 16.55 -8.61 27.59
N PHE A 136 17.24 -7.58 27.11
CA PHE A 136 17.45 -6.32 27.84
C PHE A 136 16.65 -5.13 27.26
N LYS A 137 15.73 -5.39 26.34
CA LYS A 137 14.78 -4.41 25.79
C LYS A 137 13.49 -4.43 26.60
#